data_AF-A0A7S2VEI7-F1
#
_entry.id   AF-A0A7S2VEI7-F1
#
_cell.length_a   1.000
_cell.length_b   1.000
_cell.length_c   1.000
_cell.angle_alpha   90.00
_cell.angle_beta   90.00
_cell.angle_gamma   90.00
#
_symmetry.space_group_name_H-M   'P 1'
#
loop_
_entity.id
_entity.type
_entity.pdbx_description
1 polymer ?
#
loop_
_entity_poly.entity_id
_entity_poly.type
_entity_poly.pdbx_seq_one_letter_code
_entity_poly.pdbx_strand_id
1 'polypeptide(L)'
;FLGLTLRQTFPPFQNDPLLSTSIAEFWRWRWNREIQSLVIKAAYTPCKKMGLPRMVCLWATFLLSGVVHAYPFLIAGLDYKDAGGAMMYFVCQALFICVEAKLLPILKQTPLAPILVR
;
A
#
# COMPACT_ATOMS: atom_id res chain seq x y z
N PHE A 1 -21.37 12.78 -38.43
CA PHE A 1 -20.25 12.84 -37.47
C PHE A 1 -20.53 11.83 -36.37
N LEU A 2 -19.86 10.67 -36.46
CA LEU A 2 -20.14 9.44 -35.73
C LEU A 2 -19.95 9.58 -34.22
N GLY A 3 -20.80 8.87 -33.48
CA GLY A 3 -20.79 8.76 -32.04
C GLY A 3 -19.53 8.10 -31.49
N LEU A 4 -18.93 8.77 -30.52
CA LEU A 4 -17.97 8.20 -29.59
C LEU A 4 -18.57 8.29 -28.18
N THR A 5 -19.52 7.41 -27.87
CA THR A 5 -19.78 7.05 -26.48
C THR A 5 -18.63 6.16 -26.02
N LEU A 6 -17.51 6.77 -25.64
CA LEU A 6 -16.47 6.09 -24.87
C LEU A 6 -17.04 5.80 -23.49
N ARG A 7 -17.81 4.72 -23.35
CA ARG A 7 -18.10 4.15 -22.03
C ARG A 7 -16.83 3.45 -21.56
N GLN A 8 -15.81 4.23 -21.21
CA GLN A 8 -14.66 3.74 -20.48
C GLN A 8 -15.16 3.39 -19.08
N THR A 9 -15.48 2.11 -18.86
CA THR A 9 -15.71 1.58 -17.53
C THR A 9 -14.34 1.44 -16.87
N PHE A 10 -13.87 2.49 -16.21
CA PHE A 10 -12.74 2.35 -15.30
C PHE A 10 -13.17 1.36 -14.20
N PRO A 11 -12.33 0.37 -13.86
CA PRO A 11 -12.58 -0.41 -12.68
C PRO A 11 -12.66 0.54 -11.46
N PRO A 12 -13.43 0.18 -10.43
CA PRO A 12 -13.57 1.05 -9.27
C PRO A 12 -12.19 1.28 -8.63
N PHE A 13 -11.92 2.55 -8.31
CA PHE A 13 -10.64 3.00 -7.72
C PHE A 13 -10.28 2.26 -6.43
N GLN A 14 -11.29 1.82 -5.69
CA GLN A 14 -11.18 1.05 -4.46
C GLN A 14 -12.16 -0.13 -4.48
N ASN A 15 -11.89 -1.15 -3.68
CA ASN A 15 -12.72 -2.35 -3.53
C ASN A 15 -13.02 -2.58 -2.05
N ASP A 16 -14.03 -1.88 -1.52
CA ASP A 16 -14.51 -1.96 -0.13
C ASP A 16 -13.37 -2.11 0.92
N PRO A 17 -12.47 -1.11 1.04
CA PRO A 17 -11.28 -1.21 1.88
C PRO A 17 -11.59 -1.35 3.37
N LEU A 18 -12.77 -0.90 3.82
CA LEU A 18 -13.20 -1.08 5.21
C LEU A 18 -13.53 -2.55 5.55
N LEU A 19 -13.70 -3.40 4.54
CA LEU A 19 -13.93 -4.84 4.71
C LEU A 19 -12.62 -5.66 4.70
N SER A 20 -11.47 -5.01 4.71
CA SER A 20 -10.17 -5.69 4.88
C SER A 20 -10.11 -6.45 6.20
N THR A 21 -9.69 -7.71 6.15
CA THR A 21 -9.38 -8.51 7.36
C THR A 21 -7.90 -8.40 7.76
N SER A 22 -7.11 -7.70 6.94
CA SER A 22 -5.66 -7.58 7.07
C SER A 22 -5.15 -6.24 6.52
N ILE A 23 -4.05 -5.73 7.10
CA ILE A 23 -3.39 -4.50 6.63
C ILE A 23 -2.76 -4.74 5.25
N ALA A 24 -2.13 -5.90 5.06
CA ALA A 24 -1.65 -6.31 3.75
C ALA A 24 -2.78 -6.42 2.73
N GLU A 25 -3.95 -6.94 3.09
CA GLU A 25 -5.11 -7.00 2.18
C GLU A 25 -5.61 -5.61 1.78
N PHE A 26 -5.72 -4.70 2.77
CA PHE A 26 -6.09 -3.30 2.54
C PHE A 26 -5.24 -2.67 1.44
N TRP A 27 -3.90 -2.71 1.60
CA TRP A 27 -2.98 -2.08 0.66
C TRP A 27 -2.79 -2.84 -0.64
N ARG A 28 -2.95 -4.18 -0.63
CA ARG A 28 -2.66 -5.02 -1.81
C ARG A 28 -3.85 -5.12 -2.76
N TRP A 29 -5.08 -5.00 -2.28
CA TRP A 29 -6.24 -5.41 -3.08
C TRP A 29 -7.39 -4.41 -3.08
N ARG A 30 -7.49 -3.58 -2.04
CA ARG A 30 -8.72 -2.84 -1.77
C ARG A 30 -8.56 -1.34 -1.86
N TRP A 31 -7.45 -0.80 -1.37
CA TRP A 31 -7.21 0.62 -1.36
C TRP A 31 -6.53 1.08 -2.65
N ASN A 32 -7.12 2.08 -3.32
CA ASN A 32 -6.51 2.88 -4.37
C ASN A 32 -5.74 2.05 -5.44
N ARG A 33 -6.44 1.12 -6.08
CA ARG A 33 -5.88 0.06 -6.93
C ARG A 33 -5.07 0.59 -8.13
N GLU A 34 -5.48 1.72 -8.69
CA GLU A 34 -4.76 2.35 -9.80
C GLU A 34 -3.42 2.93 -9.35
N ILE A 35 -3.39 3.70 -8.26
CA ILE A 35 -2.15 4.21 -7.69
C ILE A 35 -1.25 3.06 -7.23
N GLN A 36 -1.83 2.02 -6.63
CA GLN A 36 -1.11 0.83 -6.23
C GLN A 36 -0.41 0.17 -7.43
N SER A 37 -1.11 0.01 -8.56
CA SER A 37 -0.54 -0.52 -9.81
C SER A 37 0.66 0.31 -10.29
N LEU A 38 0.56 1.63 -10.19
CA LEU A 38 1.65 2.54 -10.54
C LEU A 38 2.86 2.38 -9.61
N VAL A 39 2.65 2.39 -8.29
CA VAL A 39 3.75 2.28 -7.31
C VAL A 39 4.40 0.89 -7.36
N ILE A 40 3.64 -0.18 -7.61
CA ILE A 40 4.19 -1.53 -7.84
C ILE A 40 5.09 -1.55 -9.07
N LYS A 41 4.69 -0.88 -10.17
CA LYS A 41 5.51 -0.79 -11.38
C LYS A 41 6.75 0.09 -11.17
N ALA A 42 6.64 1.14 -10.37
CA ALA A 42 7.71 2.12 -10.13
C ALA A 42 8.76 1.64 -9.12
N ALA A 43 8.37 0.92 -8.07
CA ALA A 43 9.26 0.50 -6.98
C ALA A 43 9.34 -1.02 -6.84
N TYR A 44 8.22 -1.69 -6.57
CA TYR A 44 8.24 -3.11 -6.21
C TYR A 44 8.81 -4.00 -7.30
N THR A 45 8.37 -3.79 -8.55
CA THR A 45 8.74 -4.62 -9.71
C THR A 45 10.22 -4.47 -10.04
N PRO A 46 10.80 -3.26 -10.12
CA PRO A 46 12.25 -3.09 -10.25
C PRO A 46 13.03 -3.77 -9.13
N CYS A 47 12.65 -3.58 -7.86
CA CYS A 47 13.33 -4.24 -6.73
C CYS A 47 13.30 -5.77 -6.86
N LYS A 48 12.17 -6.33 -7.28
CA LYS A 48 12.05 -7.77 -7.54
C LYS A 48 12.92 -8.25 -8.69
N LYS A 49 13.00 -7.48 -9.79
CA LYS A 49 13.86 -7.78 -10.95
C LYS A 49 15.34 -7.74 -10.57
N MET A 50 15.72 -6.91 -9.61
CA MET A 50 17.07 -6.84 -9.03
C MET A 50 17.39 -7.99 -8.05
N GLY A 51 16.47 -8.95 -7.86
CA GLY A 51 16.67 -10.08 -6.95
C GLY A 51 16.52 -9.73 -5.47
N LEU A 52 16.02 -8.54 -5.12
CA LEU A 52 15.91 -8.13 -3.73
C LEU A 52 14.87 -8.96 -2.95
N PRO A 53 15.06 -9.15 -1.63
CA PRO A 53 14.09 -9.80 -0.76
C PRO A 53 12.74 -9.10 -0.79
N ARG A 54 11.65 -9.86 -0.60
CA ARG A 54 10.27 -9.32 -0.61
C ARG A 54 10.08 -8.17 0.38
N MET A 55 10.70 -8.27 1.56
CA MET A 55 10.65 -7.22 2.58
C MET A 55 11.31 -5.92 2.12
N VAL A 56 12.46 -6.00 1.43
CA VAL A 56 13.12 -4.82 0.87
C VAL A 56 12.24 -4.17 -0.20
N CYS A 57 11.60 -4.97 -1.06
CA CYS A 57 10.69 -4.47 -2.09
C CYS A 57 9.46 -3.78 -1.47
N LEU A 58 8.93 -4.32 -0.36
CA LEU A 58 7.84 -3.72 0.41
C LEU A 58 8.25 -2.35 0.95
N TRP A 59 9.38 -2.28 1.64
CA TRP A 59 9.91 -1.02 2.19
C TRP A 59 10.13 0.02 1.10
N ALA A 60 10.77 -0.34 -0.02
CA ALA A 60 10.97 0.57 -1.15
C ALA A 60 9.65 1.13 -1.70
N THR A 61 8.60 0.30 -1.78
CA THR A 61 7.27 0.70 -2.26
C THR A 61 6.62 1.72 -1.33
N PHE A 62 6.63 1.47 -0.02
CA PHE A 62 6.04 2.36 0.97
C PHE A 62 6.84 3.65 1.14
N LEU A 63 8.18 3.59 1.13
CA LEU A 63 9.03 4.79 1.18
C LEU A 63 8.82 5.68 -0.05
N LEU A 64 8.71 5.10 -1.26
CA LEU A 64 8.38 5.87 -2.45
C LEU A 64 7.02 6.58 -2.29
N SER A 65 6.00 5.87 -1.78
CA SER A 65 4.70 6.47 -1.50
C SER A 65 4.81 7.60 -0.46
N GLY A 66 5.60 7.41 0.60
CA GLY A 66 5.89 8.44 1.60
C GLY A 66 6.54 9.69 1.00
N VAL A 67 7.54 9.53 0.13
CA VAL A 67 8.16 10.67 -0.59
C VAL A 67 7.12 11.41 -1.43
N VAL A 68 6.31 10.68 -2.21
CA VAL A 68 5.29 11.28 -3.07
C VAL A 68 4.23 12.05 -2.27
N HIS A 69 3.90 11.61 -1.06
CA HIS A 69 2.94 12.32 -0.20
C HIS A 69 3.58 13.44 0.63
N ALA A 70 4.87 13.35 0.96
CA ALA A 70 5.61 14.41 1.64
C ALA A 70 5.93 15.58 0.71
N TYR A 71 6.20 15.31 -0.57
CA TYR A 71 6.64 16.30 -1.55
C TYR A 71 5.67 17.49 -1.72
N PRO A 72 4.33 17.31 -1.84
CA PRO A 72 3.37 18.40 -1.91
C PRO A 72 3.46 19.39 -0.74
N PHE A 73 3.69 18.91 0.49
CA PHE A 73 3.84 19.78 1.65
C PHE A 73 5.08 20.66 1.53
N LEU A 74 6.19 20.09 1.08
CA LEU A 74 7.45 20.81 0.92
C LEU A 74 7.35 21.89 -0.16
N ILE A 75 6.76 21.59 -1.32
CA ILE A 75 6.63 22.57 -2.41
C ILE A 75 5.60 23.66 -2.10
N ALA A 76 4.60 23.35 -1.27
CA ALA A 76 3.62 24.33 -0.81
C ALA A 76 4.18 25.24 0.31
N GLY A 77 5.41 25.01 0.76
CA GLY A 77 6.03 25.78 1.85
C GLY A 77 5.40 25.52 3.22
N LEU A 78 4.76 24.36 3.41
CA LEU A 78 4.19 23.95 4.69
C LEU A 78 5.29 23.45 5.65
N ASP A 79 4.93 23.25 6.92
CA ASP A 79 5.88 22.82 7.95
C ASP A 79 6.45 21.42 7.60
N TYR A 80 7.75 21.24 7.86
CA TYR A 80 8.42 19.94 7.76
C TYR A 80 7.76 18.86 8.62
N LYS A 81 7.04 19.24 9.68
CA LYS A 81 6.23 18.32 10.48
C LYS A 81 5.11 17.68 9.67
N ASP A 82 4.48 18.40 8.76
CA ASP A 82 3.39 17.87 7.93
C ASP A 82 3.94 16.88 6.90
N ALA A 83 5.04 17.27 6.21
CA ALA A 83 5.76 16.38 5.30
C ALA A 83 6.29 15.13 6.02
N GLY A 84 6.85 15.31 7.21
CA GLY A 84 7.34 14.24 8.07
C GLY A 84 6.22 13.31 8.54
N GLY A 85 5.05 13.86 8.88
CA GLY A 85 3.85 13.09 9.23
C GLY A 85 3.38 12.22 8.08
N ALA A 86 3.34 12.77 6.86
CA ALA A 86 3.00 12.00 5.66
C ALA A 86 3.99 10.85 5.41
N MET A 87 5.30 11.09 5.51
CA MET A 87 6.31 10.04 5.40
C MET A 87 6.16 8.98 6.50
N MET A 88 6.00 9.41 7.75
CA MET A 88 5.90 8.54 8.92
C MET A 88 4.69 7.60 8.81
N TYR A 89 3.56 8.09 8.31
CA TYR A 89 2.40 7.25 8.05
C TYR A 89 2.76 6.02 7.21
N PHE A 90 3.43 6.20 6.07
CA PHE A 90 3.80 5.06 5.21
C PHE A 90 4.88 4.16 5.81
N VAL A 91 5.81 4.72 6.59
CA VAL A 91 6.78 3.92 7.37
C VAL A 91 6.07 3.02 8.37
N CYS A 92 5.10 3.55 9.12
CA CYS A 92 4.29 2.77 10.06
C CYS A 92 3.49 1.66 9.33
N GLN A 93 2.90 1.95 8.18
CA GLN A 93 2.15 0.96 7.40
C GLN A 93 3.05 -0.20 6.92
N ALA A 94 4.25 0.10 6.43
CA ALA A 94 5.23 -0.93 6.06
C ALA A 94 5.62 -1.80 7.26
N LEU A 95 5.84 -1.17 8.42
CA LEU A 95 6.16 -1.88 9.66
C LEU A 95 5.00 -2.79 10.10
N PHE A 96 3.76 -2.31 10.07
CA PHE A 96 2.60 -3.09 10.45
C PHE A 96 2.41 -4.32 9.56
N ILE A 97 2.63 -4.20 8.25
CA ILE A 97 2.61 -5.35 7.33
C ILE A 97 3.74 -6.34 7.66
N CYS A 98 4.94 -5.86 8.02
CA CYS A 98 6.03 -6.75 8.45
C CYS A 98 5.69 -7.51 9.74
N VAL A 99 5.08 -6.83 10.69
CA VAL A 99 4.61 -7.42 11.95
C VAL A 99 3.51 -8.45 11.68
N GLU A 100 2.51 -8.09 10.89
CA GLU A 100 1.43 -8.97 10.46
C GLU A 100 1.97 -10.24 9.77
N ALA A 101 2.93 -10.09 8.86
CA ALA A 101 3.55 -11.23 8.17
C ALA A 101 4.25 -12.22 9.12
N LYS A 102 4.73 -11.77 10.28
CA LYS A 102 5.37 -12.60 11.31
C LYS A 102 4.37 -13.15 12.32
N LEU A 103 3.36 -12.36 12.70
CA LEU A 103 2.36 -12.75 13.70
C LEU A 103 1.30 -13.70 13.15
N LEU A 104 0.83 -13.51 11.91
CA LEU A 104 -0.25 -14.33 11.35
C LEU A 104 0.08 -15.84 11.34
N PRO A 105 1.28 -16.30 10.95
CA PRO A 105 1.63 -17.72 11.05
C PRO A 105 1.58 -18.28 12.47
N ILE A 106 1.93 -17.46 13.47
CA ILE A 106 1.92 -17.84 14.89
C ILE A 106 0.47 -17.93 15.38
N LEU A 107 -0.34 -16.90 15.10
CA LEU A 107 -1.74 -16.86 15.51
C LEU A 107 -2.55 -18.02 14.91
N LYS A 108 -2.26 -18.41 13.67
CA LYS A 108 -2.87 -19.58 13.00
C LYS A 108 -2.57 -20.91 13.68
N GLN A 109 -1.51 -21.00 14.48
CA GLN A 109 -1.15 -22.20 15.24
C GLN A 109 -1.83 -22.26 16.62
N THR A 110 -2.50 -21.19 17.03
CA THR A 110 -3.19 -21.14 18.33
C THR A 110 -4.60 -21.70 18.23
N PRO A 111 -5.18 -22.22 19.34
CA PRO A 111 -6.60 -22.64 19.38
C PRO A 111 -7.59 -21.50 19.06
N LEU A 112 -7.12 -20.24 19.14
CA LEU A 112 -7.91 -19.04 18.85
C LEU A 112 -7.94 -18.69 17.36
N ALA A 113 -7.26 -19.44 16.49
CA ALA A 113 -7.22 -19.20 15.05
C ALA A 113 -8.61 -18.98 14.40
N PRO A 114 -9.67 -19.75 14.72
CA PRO A 114 -11.00 -19.53 14.11
C PRO A 114 -11.66 -18.20 14.47
N ILE A 115 -11.22 -17.57 15.57
CA ILE A 115 -11.74 -16.30 16.07
C ILE A 115 -10.90 -15.14 15.56
N LEU A 116 -9.57 -15.30 15.55
CA LEU A 116 -8.62 -14.23 15.26
C LEU A 116 -8.23 -14.11 13.78
N VAL A 117 -8.41 -15.18 13.00
CA VAL A 117 -7.99 -15.24 11.59
C VAL A 117 -9.18 -15.69 10.76
N ARG A 118 -9.99 -14.73 10.32
CA ARG A 118 -11.11 -14.95 9.39
C ARG A 118 -10.72 -14.60 7.97
#